data_AF-A0A9X5PE75-F1
#
_entry.id   AF-A0A9X5PE75-F1
#
_cell.length_a   1.000
_cell.length_b   1.000
_cell.length_c   1.000
_cell.angle_alpha   90.00
_cell.angle_beta   90.00
_cell.angle_gamma   90.00
#
_symmetry.space_group_name_H-M   'P 1'
#
loop_
_entity.id
_entity.type
_entity.pdbx_description
1 polymer ?
#
loop_
_entity_poly.entity_id
_entity_poly.type
_entity_poly.pdbx_seq_one_letter_code
_entity_poly.pdbx_strand_id
1 'polypeptide(L)'
;MTKRTAIKTTIPEIVDYWFSRVYEGDLSVDASEAHERCWRCGYQTKLERCHIIPHSRGGADEPSNLVLLCKKCHLENPNISDPEIMWDWLKAYRTSLYDTFGIIQGFEEYKKIYGVSFSEQMMKLGISKVEELEPLIASKMEGCTRHFGESHLNKATFAGILRMIYKEIVKNRPKT
;
A
#
# COMPACT_ATOMS: atom_id res chain seq x y z
N MET A 1 -31.81 6.84 10.43
CA MET A 1 -30.37 6.89 10.78
C MET A 1 -30.08 8.26 11.35
N THR A 2 -29.73 8.37 12.63
CA THR A 2 -29.31 9.63 13.25
C THR A 2 -28.08 10.17 12.52
N LYS A 3 -28.06 11.47 12.20
CA LYS A 3 -26.88 12.11 11.60
C LYS A 3 -25.70 11.92 12.55
N ARG A 4 -24.65 11.26 12.06
CA ARG A 4 -23.42 11.02 12.81
C ARG A 4 -22.78 12.35 13.19
N THR A 5 -22.35 12.50 14.43
CA THR A 5 -21.50 13.61 14.88
C THR A 5 -20.10 13.47 14.27
N ALA A 6 -19.49 14.60 13.90
CA ALA A 6 -18.14 14.59 13.38
C ALA A 6 -17.15 14.08 14.46
N ILE A 7 -16.18 13.25 14.05
CA ILE A 7 -15.08 12.80 14.90
C ILE A 7 -14.29 14.04 15.35
N LYS A 8 -14.14 14.22 16.66
CA LYS A 8 -13.41 15.36 17.23
C LYS A 8 -11.92 15.11 17.38
N THR A 9 -11.51 13.85 17.55
CA THR A 9 -10.11 13.45 17.66
C THR A 9 -9.32 13.94 16.46
N THR A 10 -8.19 14.57 16.70
CA THR A 10 -7.33 15.16 15.68
C THR A 10 -6.31 14.12 15.18
N ILE A 11 -5.72 14.39 14.00
CA ILE A 11 -4.64 13.55 13.47
C ILE A 11 -3.42 13.54 14.40
N PRO A 12 -2.93 14.70 14.91
CA PRO A 12 -1.82 14.72 15.86
C PRO A 12 -2.08 13.88 17.11
N GLU A 13 -3.28 13.98 17.73
CA GLU A 13 -3.61 13.15 18.90
C GLU A 13 -3.51 11.65 18.63
N ILE A 14 -3.90 11.20 17.43
CA ILE A 14 -3.81 9.79 17.02
C ILE A 14 -2.34 9.38 16.83
N VAL A 15 -1.54 10.22 16.16
CA VAL A 15 -0.11 9.97 15.93
C VAL A 15 0.63 9.91 17.27
N ASP A 16 0.49 10.94 18.11
CA ASP A 16 1.16 11.05 19.41
C ASP A 16 0.79 9.86 20.32
N TYR A 17 -0.48 9.45 20.31
CA TYR A 17 -0.92 8.29 21.08
C TYR A 17 -0.23 7.00 20.63
N TRP A 18 -0.21 6.70 19.33
CA TRP A 18 0.29 5.42 18.85
C TRP A 18 1.81 5.36 18.77
N PHE A 19 2.49 6.38 18.26
CA PHE A 19 3.94 6.36 18.09
C PHE A 19 4.71 6.51 19.41
N SER A 20 4.02 6.80 20.53
CA SER A 20 4.58 6.61 21.88
C SER A 20 4.43 5.18 22.43
N ARG A 21 3.76 4.26 21.71
CA ARG A 21 3.38 2.92 22.17
C ARG A 21 3.75 1.79 21.21
N VAL A 22 3.85 2.08 19.91
CA VAL A 22 4.20 1.09 18.88
C VAL A 22 5.59 1.39 18.33
N TYR A 23 6.26 0.34 17.85
CA TYR A 23 7.51 0.49 17.13
C TYR A 23 7.23 0.85 15.68
N GLU A 24 7.64 2.03 15.23
CA GLU A 24 7.41 2.50 13.85
C GLU A 24 8.00 1.58 12.78
N GLY A 25 9.09 0.86 13.11
CA GLY A 25 9.72 -0.10 12.21
C GLY A 25 8.83 -1.28 11.82
N ASP A 26 7.73 -1.51 12.54
CA ASP A 26 6.69 -2.49 12.22
C ASP A 26 5.65 -1.96 11.20
N LEU A 27 5.71 -0.69 10.82
CA LEU A 27 4.78 -0.03 9.90
C LEU A 27 5.48 0.42 8.60
N SER A 28 4.69 0.85 7.63
CA SER A 28 5.18 1.44 6.37
C SER A 28 5.43 2.96 6.47
N VAL A 29 5.44 3.51 7.68
CA VAL A 29 5.53 4.96 7.94
C VAL A 29 6.28 5.23 9.24
N ASP A 30 7.10 6.28 9.21
CA ASP A 30 7.81 6.79 10.39
C ASP A 30 6.94 7.78 11.19
N ALA A 31 7.22 7.92 12.49
CA ALA A 31 6.49 8.81 13.39
C ALA A 31 6.43 10.26 12.87
N SER A 32 7.53 10.74 12.27
CA SER A 32 7.66 12.08 11.72
C SER A 32 6.71 12.37 10.56
N GLU A 33 6.31 11.36 9.78
CA GLU A 33 5.47 11.50 8.57
C GLU A 33 4.10 10.83 8.71
N ALA A 34 3.81 10.22 9.87
CA ALA A 34 2.56 9.53 10.16
C ALA A 34 1.30 10.41 10.08
N HIS A 35 1.46 11.74 10.10
CA HIS A 35 0.37 12.70 9.97
C HIS A 35 -0.05 12.98 8.51
N GLU A 36 0.76 12.56 7.53
CA GLU A 36 0.54 12.81 6.10
C GLU A 36 0.69 11.57 5.20
N ARG A 37 1.23 10.47 5.72
CA ARG A 37 1.36 9.19 5.03
C ARG A 37 0.44 8.12 5.60
N CYS A 38 -0.08 7.27 4.71
CA CYS A 38 -0.94 6.16 5.09
C CYS A 38 -0.16 5.11 5.89
N TRP A 39 -0.69 4.67 7.04
CA TRP A 39 0.04 3.76 7.93
C TRP A 39 0.23 2.35 7.37
N ARG A 40 -0.56 1.97 6.36
CA ARG A 40 -0.42 0.69 5.65
C ARG A 40 0.48 0.80 4.43
N CYS A 41 0.20 1.74 3.51
CA CYS A 41 0.85 1.77 2.20
C CYS A 41 1.97 2.80 2.06
N GLY A 42 2.21 3.65 3.06
CA GLY A 42 3.30 4.63 3.08
C GLY A 42 3.12 5.82 2.10
N TYR A 43 2.12 5.80 1.22
CA TYR A 43 1.87 6.90 0.28
C TYR A 43 1.47 8.19 1.01
N GLN A 44 2.09 9.31 0.64
CA GLN A 44 1.67 10.65 1.08
C GLN A 44 0.34 11.01 0.41
N THR A 45 -0.71 11.21 1.20
CA THR A 45 -2.07 11.39 0.68
C THR A 45 -3.01 11.94 1.75
N LYS A 46 -4.24 12.30 1.35
CA LYS A 46 -5.27 12.70 2.31
C LYS A 46 -5.64 11.50 3.19
N LEU A 47 -5.46 11.65 4.49
CA LEU A 47 -5.74 10.62 5.48
C LEU A 47 -7.18 10.69 6.00
N GLU A 48 -7.72 9.52 6.29
CA GLU A 48 -8.99 9.29 6.94
C GLU A 48 -8.75 8.65 8.31
N ARG A 49 -9.58 9.03 9.29
CA ARG A 49 -9.57 8.43 10.64
C ARG A 49 -10.36 7.14 10.56
N CYS A 50 -9.63 6.03 10.57
CA CYS A 50 -10.15 4.69 10.41
C CYS A 50 -10.31 4.04 11.80
N HIS A 51 -11.51 3.54 12.08
CA HIS A 51 -11.80 2.80 13.31
C HIS A 51 -11.10 1.45 13.32
N ILE A 52 -10.38 1.15 14.41
CA ILE A 52 -9.84 -0.18 14.71
C ILE A 52 -11.01 -1.13 15.01
N ILE A 53 -11.78 -0.82 16.05
CA ILE A 53 -13.07 -1.44 16.31
C ILE A 53 -14.14 -0.58 15.63
N PRO A 54 -14.94 -1.14 14.70
CA PRO A 54 -15.94 -0.40 13.96
C PRO A 54 -16.95 0.29 14.89
N HIS A 55 -17.34 1.52 14.55
CA HIS A 55 -18.38 2.24 15.29
C HIS A 55 -19.70 1.46 15.39
N SER A 56 -20.09 0.73 14.34
CA SER A 56 -21.29 -0.14 14.34
C SER A 56 -21.24 -1.25 15.40
N ARG A 57 -20.06 -1.51 15.97
CA ARG A 57 -19.80 -2.47 17.04
C ARG A 57 -19.35 -1.79 18.34
N GLY A 58 -19.63 -0.50 18.51
CA GLY A 58 -19.36 0.25 19.72
C GLY A 58 -17.95 0.85 19.83
N GLY A 59 -17.17 0.85 18.75
CA GLY A 59 -15.85 1.48 18.75
C GLY A 59 -15.92 2.99 18.98
N ALA A 60 -15.12 3.48 19.93
CA ALA A 60 -15.08 4.89 20.31
C ALA A 60 -14.36 5.76 19.27
N ASP A 61 -14.71 7.05 19.24
CA ASP A 61 -13.99 8.09 18.50
C ASP A 61 -12.85 8.64 19.39
N GLU A 62 -11.88 7.79 19.74
CA GLU A 62 -10.74 8.10 20.61
C GLU A 62 -9.40 7.72 19.94
N PRO A 63 -8.26 8.36 20.29
CA PRO A 63 -6.97 8.03 19.70
C PRO A 63 -6.63 6.53 19.74
N SER A 64 -6.96 5.87 20.85
CA SER A 64 -6.76 4.43 21.09
C SER A 64 -7.56 3.49 20.19
N ASN A 65 -8.52 4.00 19.42
CA ASN A 65 -9.36 3.21 18.52
C ASN A 65 -9.32 3.71 17.07
N LEU A 66 -8.38 4.60 16.74
CA LEU A 66 -8.24 5.18 15.42
C LEU A 66 -6.84 4.96 14.85
N VAL A 67 -6.76 4.65 13.57
CA VAL A 67 -5.53 4.65 12.76
C VAL A 67 -5.72 5.55 11.54
N LEU A 68 -4.62 5.96 10.89
CA LEU A 68 -4.69 6.87 9.75
C LEU A 68 -4.39 6.15 8.44
N LEU A 69 -5.38 6.11 7.55
CA LEU A 69 -5.31 5.40 6.28
C LEU A 69 -5.70 6.30 5.12
N CYS A 70 -5.17 6.02 3.94
CA CYS A 70 -5.74 6.57 2.71
C CYS A 70 -7.12 5.94 2.45
N LYS A 71 -7.97 6.63 1.68
CA LYS A 71 -9.32 6.15 1.33
C LYS A 71 -9.35 4.70 0.85
N LYS A 72 -8.40 4.30 0.02
CA LYS A 72 -8.33 2.92 -0.50
C LYS A 72 -8.01 1.91 0.61
N CYS A 73 -6.99 2.17 1.42
CA CYS A 73 -6.66 1.28 2.54
C CYS A 73 -7.77 1.26 3.59
N HIS A 74 -8.47 2.37 3.81
CA HIS A 74 -9.63 2.42 4.69
C HIS A 74 -10.77 1.54 4.18
N LEU A 75 -11.00 1.44 2.87
CA LEU A 75 -12.02 0.51 2.33
C LEU A 75 -11.62 -0.96 2.42
N GLU A 76 -10.32 -1.27 2.47
CA GLU A 76 -9.78 -2.63 2.55
C GLU A 76 -9.53 -3.11 4.00
N ASN A 77 -9.72 -2.24 5.00
CA ASN A 77 -9.36 -2.55 6.37
C ASN A 77 -10.21 -3.72 6.94
N PRO A 78 -9.69 -4.48 7.92
CA PRO A 78 -10.49 -5.44 8.65
C PRO A 78 -11.69 -4.76 9.34
N ASN A 79 -12.88 -5.34 9.19
CA ASN A 79 -14.11 -4.85 9.81
C ASN A 79 -14.58 -5.84 10.91
N ILE A 80 -13.75 -6.02 11.93
CA ILE A 80 -13.92 -7.00 13.01
C ILE A 80 -13.79 -6.33 14.39
N SER A 81 -14.37 -6.93 15.43
CA SER A 81 -14.32 -6.38 16.80
C SER A 81 -13.00 -6.58 17.52
N ASP A 82 -12.15 -7.49 17.05
CA ASP A 82 -10.86 -7.76 17.67
C ASP A 82 -9.83 -6.73 17.18
N PRO A 83 -9.33 -5.84 18.07
CA PRO A 83 -8.41 -4.79 17.66
C PRO A 83 -7.04 -5.30 17.22
N GLU A 84 -6.61 -6.50 17.64
CA GLU A 84 -5.29 -7.05 17.27
C GLU A 84 -5.20 -7.29 15.76
N ILE A 85 -6.31 -7.70 15.14
CA ILE A 85 -6.38 -8.01 13.71
C ILE A 85 -6.08 -6.78 12.83
N MET A 86 -6.42 -5.57 13.27
CA MET A 86 -6.03 -4.35 12.55
C MET A 86 -4.50 -4.20 12.53
N TRP A 87 -3.85 -4.43 13.67
CA TRP A 87 -2.41 -4.30 13.80
C TRP A 87 -1.68 -5.40 13.05
N ASP A 88 -2.13 -6.66 13.14
CA ASP A 88 -1.59 -7.75 12.34
C ASP A 88 -1.64 -7.42 10.84
N TRP A 89 -2.76 -6.87 10.39
CA TRP A 89 -2.92 -6.43 9.02
C TRP A 89 -1.96 -5.31 8.65
N LEU A 90 -1.82 -4.26 9.46
CA LEU A 90 -0.86 -3.17 9.19
C LEU A 90 0.57 -3.70 9.09
N LYS A 91 0.99 -4.54 10.04
CA LYS A 91 2.34 -5.11 10.12
C LYS A 91 2.65 -6.04 8.95
N ALA A 92 1.69 -6.87 8.53
CA ALA A 92 1.86 -7.78 7.40
C ALA A 92 2.12 -7.06 6.07
N TYR A 93 1.73 -5.79 5.97
CA TYR A 93 1.87 -4.96 4.78
C TYR A 93 3.03 -3.96 4.85
N ARG A 94 3.87 -4.04 5.90
CA ARG A 94 5.02 -3.17 6.12
C ARG A 94 6.00 -3.18 4.94
N THR A 95 6.35 -1.99 4.47
CA THR A 95 7.36 -1.77 3.43
C THR A 95 8.56 -1.01 3.96
N SER A 96 9.77 -1.39 3.55
CA SER A 96 11.01 -0.72 4.02
C SER A 96 11.31 0.61 3.35
N LEU A 97 10.65 0.92 2.23
CA LEU A 97 10.84 2.16 1.48
C LEU A 97 9.48 2.74 1.13
N TYR A 98 9.35 4.05 1.22
CA TYR A 98 8.12 4.74 0.82
C TYR A 98 7.80 4.54 -0.65
N ASP A 99 6.51 4.65 -0.94
CA ASP A 99 5.95 4.62 -2.28
C ASP A 99 6.16 3.31 -3.07
N THR A 100 6.80 2.30 -2.46
CA THR A 100 7.06 0.98 -3.05
C THR A 100 5.92 -0.02 -2.89
N PHE A 101 4.92 0.28 -2.05
CA PHE A 101 3.82 -0.64 -1.73
C PHE A 101 3.13 -1.22 -2.96
N GLY A 102 2.70 -0.37 -3.91
CA GLY A 102 2.02 -0.79 -5.13
C GLY A 102 2.89 -1.69 -6.02
N ILE A 103 4.20 -1.43 -6.06
CA ILE A 103 5.17 -2.25 -6.82
C ILE A 103 5.23 -3.64 -6.20
N ILE A 104 5.46 -3.73 -4.88
CA ILE A 104 5.53 -5.00 -4.15
C ILE A 104 4.25 -5.82 -4.35
N GLN A 105 3.08 -5.18 -4.19
CA GLN A 105 1.79 -5.83 -4.46
C GLN A 105 1.65 -6.28 -5.92
N GLY A 106 2.21 -5.52 -6.86
CA GLY A 106 2.24 -5.85 -8.28
C GLY A 106 3.06 -7.09 -8.60
N PHE A 107 4.19 -7.31 -7.90
CA PHE A 107 4.99 -8.54 -8.05
C PHE A 107 4.23 -9.78 -7.59
N GLU A 108 3.57 -9.70 -6.43
CA GLU A 108 2.72 -10.79 -5.93
C GLU A 108 1.54 -11.07 -6.86
N GLU A 109 0.89 -10.01 -7.34
CA GLU A 109 -0.22 -10.12 -8.30
C GLU A 109 0.25 -10.69 -9.65
N TYR A 110 1.44 -10.32 -10.13
CA TYR A 110 2.05 -10.89 -11.32
C TYR A 110 2.26 -12.40 -11.18
N LYS A 111 2.85 -12.82 -10.06
CA LYS A 111 3.05 -14.24 -9.77
C LYS A 111 1.74 -15.01 -9.74
N LYS A 112 0.70 -14.42 -9.13
CA LYS A 112 -0.64 -15.00 -9.09
C LYS A 112 -1.26 -15.14 -10.48
N ILE A 113 -1.16 -14.12 -11.34
CA ILE A 113 -1.77 -14.11 -12.68
C ILE A 113 -1.04 -15.05 -13.64
N TYR A 114 0.29 -15.04 -13.64
CA TYR A 114 1.10 -15.73 -14.65
C TYR A 114 1.74 -17.04 -14.16
N GLY A 115 1.60 -17.38 -12.88
CA GLY A 115 2.15 -18.60 -12.29
C GLY A 115 3.68 -18.63 -12.16
N VAL A 116 4.35 -17.50 -12.41
CA VAL A 116 5.82 -17.38 -12.41
C VAL A 116 6.24 -16.05 -11.79
N SER A 117 7.37 -16.04 -11.09
CA SER A 117 7.91 -14.79 -10.53
C SER A 117 8.52 -13.92 -11.64
N PHE A 118 8.20 -12.62 -11.63
CA PHE A 118 8.80 -11.67 -12.58
C PHE A 118 10.33 -11.60 -12.39
N SER A 119 10.81 -11.55 -11.15
CA SER A 119 12.25 -11.50 -10.88
C SER A 119 12.97 -12.74 -11.40
N GLU A 120 12.40 -13.93 -11.20
CA GLU A 120 12.97 -15.18 -11.75
C GLU A 120 12.99 -15.19 -13.28
N GLN A 121 11.98 -14.62 -13.93
CA GLN A 121 11.97 -14.47 -15.38
C GLN A 121 13.07 -13.53 -15.86
N MET A 122 13.26 -12.39 -15.19
CA MET A 122 14.34 -11.45 -15.50
C MET A 122 15.71 -12.10 -15.33
N MET A 123 15.92 -12.85 -14.25
CA MET A 123 17.17 -13.58 -14.00
C MET A 123 17.48 -14.62 -15.07
N LYS A 124 16.47 -15.36 -15.58
CA LYS A 124 16.65 -16.29 -16.72
C LYS A 124 17.02 -15.57 -18.01
N LEU A 125 16.67 -14.30 -18.11
CA LEU A 125 17.11 -13.41 -19.16
C LEU A 125 18.44 -12.72 -18.81
N GLY A 126 19.13 -13.09 -17.74
CA GLY A 126 20.41 -12.47 -17.36
C GLY A 126 20.31 -11.03 -16.85
N ILE A 127 19.09 -10.57 -16.54
CA ILE A 127 18.85 -9.28 -15.88
C ILE A 127 18.74 -9.56 -14.39
N SER A 128 19.66 -9.02 -13.60
CA SER A 128 19.78 -9.33 -12.17
C SER A 128 19.62 -8.10 -11.29
N LYS A 129 19.72 -6.91 -11.85
CA LYS A 129 19.61 -5.64 -11.15
C LYS A 129 18.32 -4.92 -11.52
N VAL A 130 17.63 -4.35 -10.53
CA VAL A 130 16.35 -3.67 -10.77
C VAL A 130 16.57 -2.35 -11.52
N GLU A 131 17.74 -1.76 -11.35
CA GLU A 131 18.22 -0.53 -11.99
C GLU A 131 18.23 -0.67 -13.52
N GLU A 132 18.44 -1.89 -14.04
CA GLU A 132 18.36 -2.18 -15.47
C GLU A 132 16.92 -2.05 -16.01
N LEU A 133 15.93 -2.16 -15.14
CA LEU A 133 14.50 -2.10 -15.49
C LEU A 133 13.87 -0.74 -15.20
N GLU A 134 14.50 0.12 -14.41
CA GLU A 134 13.96 1.44 -14.02
C GLU A 134 13.48 2.28 -15.22
N PRO A 135 14.24 2.41 -16.34
CA PRO A 135 13.79 3.20 -17.49
C PRO A 135 12.53 2.61 -18.15
N LEU A 136 12.44 1.28 -18.22
CA LEU A 136 11.27 0.59 -18.78
C LEU A 136 10.06 0.72 -17.86
N ILE A 137 10.26 0.61 -16.53
CA ILE A 137 9.21 0.82 -15.53
C ILE A 137 8.68 2.25 -15.64
N ALA A 138 9.54 3.26 -15.63
CA ALA A 138 9.16 4.67 -15.77
C ALA A 138 8.37 4.91 -17.06
N SER A 139 8.89 4.43 -18.21
CA SER A 139 8.21 4.56 -19.51
C SER A 139 6.83 3.89 -19.52
N LYS A 140 6.66 2.71 -18.91
CA LYS A 140 5.34 2.05 -18.86
C LYS A 140 4.38 2.72 -17.88
N MET A 141 4.89 3.33 -16.83
CA MET A 141 4.09 4.08 -15.86
C MET A 141 3.50 5.36 -16.43
N GLU A 142 4.20 6.07 -17.33
CA GLU A 142 3.70 7.31 -17.96
C GLU A 142 2.35 7.11 -18.70
N GLY A 143 2.15 5.93 -19.29
CA GLY A 143 0.89 5.59 -19.99
C GLY A 143 -0.25 5.11 -19.09
N CYS A 144 -0.02 4.99 -17.77
CA CYS A 144 -0.99 4.41 -16.85
C CYS A 144 -1.89 5.47 -16.21
N THR A 145 -3.17 5.15 -16.09
CA THR A 145 -4.14 6.00 -15.38
C THR A 145 -4.56 5.36 -14.07
N ARG A 146 -4.89 6.22 -13.10
CA ARG A 146 -5.48 5.80 -11.82
C ARG A 146 -6.99 5.67 -11.98
N HIS A 147 -7.60 4.73 -11.26
CA HIS A 147 -9.06 4.69 -11.18
C HIS A 147 -9.61 5.92 -10.45
N PHE A 148 -10.83 6.30 -10.81
CA PHE A 148 -11.50 7.44 -10.18
C PHE A 148 -11.58 7.27 -8.66
N GLY A 149 -11.03 8.24 -7.93
CA GLY A 149 -11.01 8.22 -6.46
C GLY A 149 -9.87 7.42 -5.82
N GLU A 150 -8.96 6.82 -6.61
CA GLU A 150 -7.74 6.21 -6.10
C GLU A 150 -6.55 7.18 -6.18
N SER A 151 -5.75 7.26 -5.10
CA SER A 151 -4.58 8.13 -5.06
C SER A 151 -3.35 7.55 -5.76
N HIS A 152 -3.32 6.23 -6.00
CA HIS A 152 -2.20 5.50 -6.59
C HIS A 152 -2.69 4.37 -7.52
N LEU A 153 -1.80 3.79 -8.33
CA LEU A 153 -2.12 2.65 -9.18
C LEU A 153 -2.49 1.41 -8.33
N ASN A 154 -3.32 0.53 -8.87
CA ASN A 154 -3.65 -0.74 -8.23
C ASN A 154 -2.64 -1.84 -8.61
N LYS A 155 -2.65 -2.93 -7.84
CA LYS A 155 -1.73 -4.07 -8.04
C LYS A 155 -1.86 -4.75 -9.41
N ALA A 156 -3.07 -4.78 -9.98
CA ALA A 156 -3.29 -5.37 -11.31
C ALA A 156 -2.65 -4.52 -12.41
N THR A 157 -2.72 -3.18 -12.29
CA THR A 157 -2.01 -2.27 -13.18
C THR A 157 -0.50 -2.47 -13.08
N PHE A 158 0.06 -2.58 -11.87
CA PHE A 158 1.49 -2.88 -11.71
C PHE A 158 1.87 -4.24 -12.32
N ALA A 159 1.10 -5.30 -12.10
CA ALA A 159 1.33 -6.59 -12.75
C ALA A 159 1.26 -6.50 -14.28
N GLY A 160 0.35 -5.67 -14.82
CA GLY A 160 0.25 -5.35 -16.24
C GLY A 160 1.52 -4.68 -16.78
N ILE A 161 2.03 -3.67 -16.07
CA ILE A 161 3.30 -3.00 -16.38
C ILE A 161 4.44 -4.02 -16.46
N LEU A 162 4.60 -4.86 -15.43
CA LEU A 162 5.63 -5.91 -15.41
C LEU A 162 5.50 -6.85 -16.62
N ARG A 163 4.26 -7.21 -17.01
CA ARG A 163 4.03 -8.05 -18.19
C ARG A 163 4.43 -7.37 -19.49
N MET A 164 4.15 -6.07 -19.62
CA MET A 164 4.55 -5.29 -20.79
C MET A 164 6.07 -5.22 -20.92
N ILE A 165 6.77 -5.00 -19.81
CA ILE A 165 8.24 -5.00 -19.74
C ILE A 165 8.80 -6.36 -20.19
N TYR A 166 8.30 -7.46 -19.63
CA TYR A 166 8.73 -8.81 -20.01
C TYR A 166 8.57 -9.05 -21.52
N LYS A 167 7.41 -8.70 -22.10
CA LYS A 167 7.14 -8.87 -23.53
C LYS A 167 8.09 -8.06 -24.40
N GLU A 168 8.41 -6.83 -24.00
CA GLU A 168 9.31 -5.96 -24.73
C GLU A 168 10.75 -6.49 -24.74
N ILE A 169 11.25 -6.92 -23.58
CA ILE A 169 12.59 -7.51 -23.46
C ILE A 169 12.71 -8.76 -24.35
N VAL A 170 11.70 -9.65 -24.30
CA VAL A 170 11.69 -10.87 -25.12
C VAL A 170 11.63 -10.54 -26.61
N LYS A 171 10.84 -9.54 -27.02
CA LYS A 171 10.71 -9.12 -28.43
C LYS A 171 12.03 -8.56 -28.98
N ASN A 172 12.77 -7.81 -28.16
CA ASN A 172 13.99 -7.13 -28.57
C ASN A 172 15.23 -8.02 -28.48
N ARG A 173 15.11 -9.26 -27.99
CA ARG A 173 16.23 -10.22 -27.99
C ARG A 173 16.52 -10.72 -29.40
N PRO A 174 17.80 -10.85 -29.78
CA PRO A 174 18.18 -11.57 -30.98
C PRO A 174 17.58 -12.97 -30.94
N LYS A 175 16.88 -13.37 -31.99
CA LYS A 175 16.50 -14.78 -32.17
C LYS A 175 17.78 -15.54 -32.48
N THR A 176 18.21 -16.39 -31.55
CA THR A 176 19.23 -17.42 -31.79
C THR A 176 18.72 -18.46 -32.76
#